data_AF-R5MD73-F1
#
_entry.id   AF-R5MD73-F1
#
_cell.length_a   1.000
_cell.length_b   1.000
_cell.length_c   1.000
_cell.angle_alpha   90.00
_cell.angle_beta   90.00
_cell.angle_gamma   90.00
#
_symmetry.space_group_name_H-M   'P 1'
#
loop_
_entity.id
_entity.type
_entity.pdbx_description
1 polymer ?
#
loop_
_entity_poly.entity_id
_entity_poly.type
_entity_poly.pdbx_seq_one_letter_code
_entity_poly.pdbx_strand_id
1 'polypeptide(L)'
;MELEELKNQWNLLSEQLKKNEIVNHAVIKRMIEKRTLSARDRLIGANAIAVFILAGMLILFPLAAARVTIRQELLWIFYIVFPLLILYSFWNIHILYKFNLATRTLLELHRWILAYKRRLRIEIWCTPFLVIGLFSSVFLIHHHYRSTLMVVFDILMLVVSVMAGYICYRYIDKRSVDEIEQGMKDLQDLE
;
A
#
# COMPACT_ATOMS: atom_id res chain seq x y z
N MET A 1 58.79 -27.24 10.87
CA MET A 1 58.68 -25.77 11.02
C MET A 1 57.81 -25.18 9.91
N GLU A 2 58.14 -25.37 8.63
CA GLU A 2 57.32 -24.84 7.51
C GLU A 2 55.89 -25.43 7.43
N LEU A 3 55.72 -26.70 7.80
CA LEU A 3 54.41 -27.38 7.72
C LEU A 3 53.42 -26.88 8.79
N GLU A 4 53.90 -26.46 9.95
CA GLU A 4 53.07 -25.88 11.03
C GLU A 4 52.65 -24.45 10.70
N GLU A 5 53.55 -23.67 10.09
CA GLU A 5 53.23 -22.32 9.60
C GLU A 5 52.19 -22.35 8.47
N LEU A 6 52.33 -23.27 7.51
CA LEU A 6 51.33 -23.49 6.45
C LEU A 6 49.96 -23.90 7.02
N LYS A 7 49.94 -24.79 8.03
CA LYS A 7 48.70 -25.20 8.69
C LYS A 7 48.03 -24.05 9.45
N ASN A 8 48.83 -23.20 10.09
CA ASN A 8 48.33 -22.02 10.79
C ASN A 8 47.79 -20.96 9.80
N GLN A 9 48.47 -20.73 8.68
CA GLN A 9 47.98 -19.83 7.63
C GLN A 9 46.68 -20.34 7.00
N TRP A 10 46.58 -21.64 6.74
CA TRP A 10 45.35 -22.26 6.22
C TRP A 10 44.18 -22.12 7.19
N ASN A 11 44.40 -22.37 8.48
CA ASN A 11 43.38 -22.19 9.51
C ASN A 11 42.92 -20.73 9.59
N LEU A 12 43.85 -19.78 9.56
CA LEU A 12 43.57 -18.35 9.60
C LEU A 12 42.75 -17.91 8.37
N LEU A 13 43.12 -18.38 7.17
CA LEU A 13 42.36 -18.15 5.93
C LEU A 13 40.95 -18.74 6.01
N SER A 14 40.80 -19.95 6.54
CA SER A 14 39.51 -20.60 6.69
C SER A 14 38.60 -19.84 7.67
N GLU A 15 39.17 -19.27 8.72
CA GLU A 15 38.47 -18.53 9.75
C GLU A 15 38.06 -17.14 9.24
N GLN A 16 38.92 -16.48 8.47
CA GLN A 16 38.59 -15.25 7.76
C GLN A 16 37.50 -15.46 6.70
N LEU A 17 37.54 -16.57 5.96
CA LEU A 17 36.49 -16.93 5.00
C LEU A 17 35.15 -17.13 5.70
N LYS A 18 35.10 -17.93 6.77
CA LYS A 18 33.88 -18.13 7.57
C LYS A 18 33.36 -16.82 8.15
N LYS A 19 34.23 -15.96 8.67
CA LYS A 19 33.84 -14.66 9.21
C LYS A 19 33.30 -13.74 8.13
N ASN A 20 33.93 -13.70 6.96
CA ASN A 20 33.45 -12.93 5.81
C ASN A 20 32.12 -13.45 5.29
N GLU A 21 31.94 -14.77 5.23
CA GLU A 21 30.68 -15.41 4.83
C GLU A 21 29.55 -15.02 5.80
N ILE A 22 29.76 -15.17 7.12
CA ILE A 22 28.78 -14.78 8.14
C ILE A 22 28.45 -13.29 8.07
N VAL A 23 29.47 -12.43 7.90
CA VAL A 23 29.27 -10.98 7.75
C VAL A 23 28.51 -10.66 6.47
N ASN A 24 28.82 -11.33 5.36
CA ASN A 24 28.15 -11.13 4.08
C ASN A 24 26.68 -11.55 4.17
N HIS A 25 26.37 -12.71 4.75
CA HIS A 25 24.99 -13.15 5.02
C HIS A 25 24.24 -12.15 5.90
N ALA A 26 24.86 -11.65 6.97
CA ALA A 26 24.25 -10.66 7.84
C ALA A 26 23.98 -9.32 7.13
N VAL A 27 24.89 -8.89 6.25
CA VAL A 27 24.74 -7.66 5.46
C VAL A 27 23.63 -7.81 4.42
N ILE A 28 23.58 -8.94 3.71
CA ILE A 28 22.53 -9.25 2.74
C ILE A 28 21.16 -9.28 3.44
N LYS A 29 21.06 -9.97 4.58
CA LYS A 29 19.85 -10.01 5.41
C LYS A 29 19.35 -8.62 5.79
N ARG A 30 20.24 -7.74 6.29
CA ARG A 30 19.87 -6.35 6.64
C ARG A 30 19.43 -5.54 5.42
N MET A 31 20.06 -5.74 4.26
CA MET A 31 19.66 -5.06 3.02
C MET A 31 18.25 -5.46 2.60
N ILE A 32 17.94 -6.75 2.66
CA ILE A 32 16.62 -7.29 2.35
C ILE A 32 15.57 -6.79 3.33
N GLU A 33 15.84 -6.83 4.64
CA GLU A 33 14.95 -6.28 5.66
C GLU A 33 14.67 -4.80 5.42
N LYS A 34 15.71 -3.99 5.13
CA LYS A 34 15.57 -2.56 4.84
C LYS A 34 14.73 -2.29 3.59
N ARG A 35 14.94 -3.06 2.51
CA ARG A 35 14.12 -2.96 1.28
C ARG A 35 12.66 -3.27 1.56
N THR A 36 12.41 -4.31 2.36
CA THR A 36 11.07 -4.77 2.73
C THR A 36 10.35 -3.75 3.63
N LEU A 37 11.04 -3.20 4.62
CA LEU A 37 10.52 -2.12 5.48
C LEU A 37 10.26 -0.84 4.68
N SER A 38 11.15 -0.47 3.75
CA SER A 38 10.94 0.68 2.87
C SER A 38 9.70 0.53 1.99
N ALA A 39 9.47 -0.66 1.43
CA ALA A 39 8.26 -0.95 0.66
C ALA A 39 6.99 -0.85 1.52
N ARG A 40 7.02 -1.36 2.76
CA ARG A 40 5.93 -1.20 3.73
C ARG A 40 5.66 0.27 4.06
N ASP A 41 6.70 1.04 4.32
CA ASP A 41 6.56 2.45 4.69
C ASP A 41 6.00 3.29 3.52
N ARG A 42 6.31 2.93 2.26
CA ARG A 42 5.65 3.53 1.08
C ARG A 42 4.14 3.25 1.06
N LEU A 43 3.72 2.03 1.37
CA LEU A 43 2.29 1.66 1.44
C LEU A 43 1.57 2.39 2.59
N ILE A 44 2.22 2.54 3.75
CA ILE A 44 1.69 3.31 4.88
C ILE A 44 1.57 4.79 4.48
N GLY A 45 2.61 5.36 3.84
CA GLY A 45 2.61 6.74 3.36
C GLY A 45 1.49 7.01 2.36
N ALA A 46 1.27 6.11 1.40
CA ALA A 46 0.17 6.23 0.44
C ALA A 46 -1.21 6.21 1.12
N ASN A 47 -1.43 5.28 2.06
CA ASN A 47 -2.67 5.24 2.85
C ASN A 47 -2.84 6.47 3.74
N ALA A 48 -1.77 7.00 4.33
CA ALA A 48 -1.81 8.21 5.15
C ALA A 48 -2.16 9.45 4.32
N ILE A 49 -1.58 9.59 3.12
CA ILE A 49 -1.95 10.64 2.17
C ILE A 49 -3.43 10.52 1.78
N ALA A 50 -3.90 9.30 1.50
CA ALA A 50 -5.31 9.06 1.19
C ALA A 50 -6.24 9.49 2.35
N VAL A 51 -5.90 9.16 3.60
CA VAL A 51 -6.64 9.61 4.78
C VAL A 51 -6.66 11.13 4.86
N PHE A 52 -5.54 11.80 4.60
CA PHE A 52 -5.45 13.26 4.65
C PHE A 52 -6.33 13.93 3.59
N ILE A 53 -6.34 13.40 2.36
CA ILE A 53 -7.20 13.86 1.27
C ILE A 53 -8.69 13.64 1.62
N LEU A 54 -9.04 12.45 2.12
CA LEU A 54 -10.41 12.12 2.51
C LEU A 54 -10.91 13.00 3.67
N ALA A 55 -10.07 13.25 4.67
CA ALA A 55 -10.39 14.14 5.78
C ALA A 55 -10.56 15.60 5.32
N GLY A 56 -9.68 16.08 4.43
CA GLY A 56 -9.81 17.41 3.83
C GLY A 56 -11.12 17.56 3.04
N MET A 57 -11.46 16.56 2.23
CA MET A 57 -12.75 16.51 1.51
C MET A 57 -13.94 16.52 2.48
N LEU A 58 -13.86 15.80 3.61
CA LEU A 58 -14.92 15.74 4.61
C LEU A 58 -15.23 17.11 5.23
N ILE A 59 -14.24 17.99 5.33
CA ILE A 59 -14.37 19.35 5.88
C ILE A 59 -14.79 20.36 4.81
N LEU A 60 -14.21 20.27 3.61
CA LEU A 60 -14.48 21.21 2.51
C LEU A 60 -15.89 21.07 1.93
N PHE A 61 -16.39 19.83 1.82
CA PHE A 61 -17.69 19.53 1.23
C PHE A 61 -18.87 20.19 1.97
N PRO A 62 -19.00 20.13 3.31
CA PRO A 62 -20.05 20.84 4.03
C PRO A 62 -19.90 22.38 3.96
N LEU A 63 -18.67 22.88 3.85
CA LEU A 63 -18.43 24.32 3.66
C LEU A 63 -18.99 24.81 2.31
N ALA A 64 -18.85 24.00 1.27
CA ALA A 64 -19.43 24.25 -0.04
C ALA A 64 -20.96 24.05 -0.04
N ALA A 65 -21.47 23.05 0.68
CA ALA A 65 -22.90 22.81 0.87
C ALA A 65 -23.62 23.97 1.57
N ALA A 66 -22.92 24.73 2.42
CA ALA A 66 -23.47 25.94 3.04
C ALA A 66 -23.66 27.11 2.04
N ARG A 67 -22.99 27.07 0.88
CA ARG A 67 -23.04 28.11 -0.16
C ARG A 67 -23.91 27.72 -1.36
N VAL A 68 -24.12 26.42 -1.59
CA VAL A 68 -24.84 25.87 -2.75
C VAL A 68 -25.94 24.93 -2.24
N THR A 69 -27.15 25.03 -2.79
CA THR A 69 -28.28 24.14 -2.46
C THR A 69 -28.01 22.71 -2.92
N ILE A 70 -27.40 21.90 -2.05
CA ILE A 70 -27.15 20.47 -2.28
C ILE A 70 -28.32 19.65 -1.71
N ARG A 71 -28.76 18.61 -2.44
CA ARG A 71 -29.79 17.67 -1.97
C ARG A 71 -29.32 16.90 -0.73
N GLN A 72 -30.22 16.79 0.24
CA GLN A 72 -29.97 16.13 1.53
C GLN A 72 -29.49 14.68 1.38
N GLU A 73 -30.02 13.91 0.44
CA GLU A 73 -29.61 12.51 0.16
C GLU A 73 -28.11 12.38 -0.17
N LEU A 74 -27.56 13.34 -0.91
CA LEU A 74 -26.16 13.32 -1.34
C LEU A 74 -25.21 13.61 -0.17
N LEU A 75 -25.64 14.45 0.77
CA LEU A 75 -24.94 14.71 2.03
C LEU A 75 -24.88 13.45 2.89
N TRP A 76 -25.98 12.72 3.04
CA TRP A 76 -26.01 11.46 3.82
C TRP A 76 -25.07 10.40 3.24
N ILE A 77 -25.10 10.19 1.91
CA ILE A 77 -24.19 9.26 1.25
C ILE A 77 -22.73 9.67 1.50
N PHE A 78 -22.42 10.96 1.37
CA PHE A 78 -21.08 11.48 1.61
C PHE A 78 -20.61 11.25 3.06
N TYR A 79 -21.45 11.59 4.04
CA TYR A 79 -21.15 11.43 5.47
C TYR A 79 -21.09 9.97 5.95
N ILE A 80 -21.67 9.01 5.22
CA ILE A 80 -21.55 7.60 5.56
C ILE A 80 -20.32 6.99 4.88
N VAL A 81 -20.14 7.27 3.58
CA VAL A 81 -19.13 6.60 2.76
C VAL A 81 -17.71 7.10 3.07
N PHE A 82 -17.51 8.41 3.24
CA PHE A 82 -16.17 8.94 3.49
C PHE A 82 -15.59 8.50 4.85
N PRO A 83 -16.32 8.55 5.97
CA PRO A 83 -15.82 8.01 7.24
C PRO A 83 -15.57 6.50 7.20
N LEU A 84 -16.38 5.74 6.45
CA LEU A 84 -16.15 4.31 6.28
C LEU A 84 -14.85 4.02 5.50
N LEU A 85 -14.55 4.82 4.47
CA LEU A 85 -13.27 4.75 3.74
C LEU A 85 -12.08 5.13 4.63
N ILE A 86 -12.22 6.17 5.46
CA ILE A 86 -11.18 6.57 6.43
C ILE A 86 -10.90 5.43 7.42
N LEU A 87 -11.95 4.83 7.99
CA LEU A 87 -11.83 3.71 8.93
C LEU A 87 -11.18 2.49 8.27
N TYR A 88 -11.52 2.22 7.02
CA TYR A 88 -10.88 1.18 6.22
C TYR A 88 -9.38 1.45 5.99
N SER A 89 -8.98 2.69 5.63
CA SER A 89 -7.57 3.05 5.50
C SER A 89 -6.81 2.93 6.81
N PHE A 90 -7.38 3.35 7.94
CA PHE A 90 -6.77 3.13 9.26
C PHE A 90 -6.57 1.65 9.57
N TRP A 91 -7.55 0.81 9.26
CA TRP A 91 -7.44 -0.63 9.44
C TRP A 91 -6.36 -1.24 8.54
N ASN A 92 -6.21 -0.77 7.30
CA ASN A 92 -5.09 -1.14 6.43
C ASN A 92 -3.75 -0.76 7.07
N ILE A 93 -3.58 0.47 7.54
CA ILE A 93 -2.36 0.92 8.23
C ILE A 93 -2.07 0.05 9.47
N HIS A 94 -3.09 -0.27 10.26
CA HIS A 94 -2.93 -1.14 11.43
C HIS A 94 -2.44 -2.54 11.06
N ILE A 95 -2.99 -3.14 9.99
CA ILE A 95 -2.53 -4.43 9.48
C ILE A 95 -1.08 -4.34 9.00
N LEU A 96 -0.69 -3.26 8.30
CA LEU A 96 0.68 -3.04 7.85
C LEU A 96 1.66 -2.87 9.02
N TYR A 97 1.27 -2.17 10.08
CA TYR A 97 2.11 -2.06 11.29
C TYR A 97 2.33 -3.39 11.98
N LYS A 98 1.35 -4.31 11.92
CA LYS A 98 1.47 -5.67 12.45
C LYS A 98 2.49 -6.52 11.67
N PHE A 99 2.88 -6.11 10.47
CA PHE A 99 3.93 -6.74 9.68
C PHE A 99 5.31 -6.25 10.16
N ASN A 100 5.91 -7.03 11.06
CA ASN A 100 7.28 -6.80 11.53
C ASN A 100 8.13 -8.05 11.26
N LEU A 101 9.14 -7.91 10.38
CA LEU A 101 10.07 -8.98 10.00
C LEU A 101 10.91 -9.47 11.19
N ALA A 102 11.16 -8.60 12.17
CA ALA A 102 12.04 -8.91 13.29
C ALA A 102 11.43 -9.89 14.31
N THR A 103 10.10 -10.06 14.35
CA THR A 103 9.40 -10.84 15.38
C THR A 103 8.61 -12.03 14.85
N ARG A 104 8.48 -12.17 13.52
CA ARG A 104 7.63 -13.19 12.87
C ARG A 104 8.49 -14.19 12.11
N THR A 105 8.10 -15.46 12.13
CA THR A 105 8.78 -16.51 11.34
C THR A 105 8.52 -16.31 9.84
N LEU A 106 9.46 -16.73 8.99
CA LEU A 106 9.39 -16.61 7.52
C LEU A 106 8.07 -17.16 6.95
N LEU A 107 7.58 -18.26 7.52
CA LEU A 107 6.34 -18.93 7.09
C LEU A 107 5.08 -18.12 7.42
N GLU A 108 5.05 -17.40 8.55
CA GLU A 108 3.96 -16.49 8.89
C GLU A 108 3.97 -15.24 8.00
N LEU A 109 5.17 -14.75 7.64
CA LEU A 109 5.36 -13.64 6.73
C LEU A 109 4.79 -13.94 5.35
N HIS A 110 5.06 -15.15 4.83
CA HIS A 110 4.55 -15.61 3.55
C HIS A 110 3.01 -15.70 3.54
N ARG A 111 2.40 -16.25 4.59
CA ARG A 111 0.93 -16.27 4.72
C ARG A 111 0.34 -14.86 4.75
N TRP A 112 1.00 -13.93 5.45
CA TRP A 112 0.53 -12.55 5.52
C TRP A 112 0.55 -11.87 4.14
N ILE A 113 1.62 -12.05 3.36
CA ILE A 113 1.71 -11.47 2.01
C ILE A 113 0.68 -12.07 1.06
N LEU A 114 0.42 -13.38 1.15
CA LEU A 114 -0.64 -14.01 0.38
C LEU A 114 -2.02 -13.45 0.75
N ALA A 115 -2.29 -13.25 2.05
CA ALA A 115 -3.53 -12.66 2.52
C ALA A 115 -3.67 -11.19 2.06
N TYR A 116 -2.59 -10.41 2.14
CA TYR A 116 -2.56 -9.02 1.70
C TYR A 116 -2.74 -8.90 0.18
N LYS A 117 -2.07 -9.74 -0.61
CA LYS A 117 -2.23 -9.82 -2.08
C LYS A 117 -3.66 -10.18 -2.48
N ARG A 118 -4.32 -11.07 -1.73
CA ARG A 118 -5.74 -11.39 -1.93
C ARG A 118 -6.62 -10.17 -1.64
N ARG A 119 -6.36 -9.46 -0.55
CA ARG A 119 -7.10 -8.26 -0.15
C ARG A 119 -6.95 -7.13 -1.16
N LEU A 120 -5.73 -6.85 -1.59
CA LEU A 120 -5.42 -5.86 -2.61
C LEU A 120 -6.14 -6.17 -3.93
N ARG A 121 -6.25 -7.46 -4.28
CA ARG A 121 -7.00 -7.90 -5.47
C ARG A 121 -8.48 -7.58 -5.35
N ILE A 122 -9.09 -7.91 -4.20
CA ILE A 122 -10.49 -7.59 -3.92
C ILE A 122 -10.71 -6.08 -3.97
N GLU A 123 -9.79 -5.31 -3.40
CA GLU A 123 -9.84 -3.85 -3.38
C GLU A 123 -9.92 -3.30 -4.81
N ILE A 124 -9.01 -3.64 -5.71
CA ILE A 124 -9.04 -3.21 -7.13
C ILE A 124 -10.35 -3.52 -7.83
N TRP A 125 -10.95 -4.67 -7.54
CA TRP A 125 -12.24 -5.03 -8.14
C TRP A 125 -13.36 -4.20 -7.53
N CYS A 126 -13.36 -3.98 -6.21
CA CYS A 126 -14.38 -3.23 -5.51
C CYS A 126 -14.32 -1.71 -5.74
N THR A 127 -13.13 -1.09 -5.81
CA THR A 127 -12.97 0.37 -5.96
C THR A 127 -13.72 0.93 -7.17
N PRO A 128 -13.59 0.40 -8.41
CA PRO A 128 -14.30 0.94 -9.57
C PRO A 128 -15.82 0.76 -9.45
N PHE A 129 -16.32 -0.34 -8.87
CA PHE A 129 -17.77 -0.48 -8.63
C PHE A 129 -18.28 0.57 -7.63
N LEU A 130 -17.51 0.84 -6.58
CA LEU A 130 -17.85 1.85 -5.58
C LEU A 130 -17.84 3.26 -6.19
N VAL A 131 -16.82 3.59 -6.99
CA VAL A 131 -16.71 4.85 -7.72
C VAL A 131 -17.87 5.01 -8.71
N ILE A 132 -18.16 4.01 -9.54
CA ILE A 132 -19.26 4.04 -10.52
C ILE A 132 -20.60 4.16 -9.79
N GLY A 133 -20.80 3.46 -8.68
CA GLY A 133 -22.03 3.52 -7.89
C GLY A 133 -22.26 4.91 -7.28
N LEU A 134 -21.23 5.52 -6.71
CA LEU A 134 -21.27 6.90 -6.22
C LEU A 134 -21.51 7.90 -7.34
N PHE A 135 -20.88 7.70 -8.50
CA PHE A 135 -21.04 8.59 -9.64
C PHE A 135 -22.46 8.52 -10.23
N SER A 136 -23.00 7.31 -10.33
CA SER A 136 -24.34 7.05 -10.83
C SER A 136 -25.40 7.61 -9.89
N SER A 137 -25.22 7.51 -8.57
CA SER A 137 -26.14 8.09 -7.60
C SER A 137 -26.14 9.62 -7.67
N VAL A 138 -24.98 10.25 -7.77
CA VAL A 138 -24.84 11.70 -7.98
C VAL A 138 -25.51 12.13 -9.30
N PHE A 139 -25.29 11.38 -10.37
CA PHE A 139 -25.85 11.66 -11.69
C PHE A 139 -27.38 11.61 -11.70
N LEU A 140 -27.99 10.57 -11.12
CA LEU A 140 -29.44 10.44 -11.01
C LEU A 140 -30.08 11.53 -10.13
N ILE A 141 -29.42 11.90 -9.04
CA ILE A 141 -29.92 12.89 -8.09
C ILE A 141 -29.91 14.32 -8.65
N HIS A 142 -28.92 14.64 -9.52
CA HIS A 142 -28.73 15.98 -10.10
C HIS A 142 -29.16 16.12 -11.57
N HIS A 143 -29.72 15.08 -12.20
CA HIS A 143 -30.10 15.07 -13.62
C HIS A 143 -30.97 16.26 -14.04
N HIS A 144 -31.81 16.78 -13.13
CA HIS A 144 -32.76 17.84 -13.45
C HIS A 144 -32.17 19.27 -13.47
N TYR A 145 -30.98 19.51 -12.89
CA TYR A 145 -30.41 20.86 -12.69
C TYR A 145 -29.11 21.13 -13.45
N ARG A 146 -28.73 20.24 -14.37
CA ARG A 146 -27.36 20.22 -14.92
C ARG A 146 -27.23 20.78 -16.33
N SER A 147 -26.30 21.72 -16.48
CA SER A 147 -25.75 22.13 -17.78
C SER A 147 -24.94 20.98 -18.39
N THR A 148 -25.00 20.83 -19.71
CA THR A 148 -24.22 19.85 -20.49
C THR A 148 -22.72 19.92 -20.19
N LEU A 149 -22.19 21.12 -19.90
CA LEU A 149 -20.78 21.31 -19.54
C LEU A 149 -20.40 20.66 -18.20
N MET A 150 -21.30 20.69 -17.21
CA MET A 150 -21.05 20.04 -15.91
C MET A 150 -21.06 18.52 -16.02
N VAL A 151 -21.85 17.96 -16.95
CA VAL A 151 -21.86 16.51 -17.22
C VAL A 151 -20.54 16.07 -17.85
N VAL A 152 -20.02 16.83 -18.83
CA VAL A 152 -18.73 16.55 -19.47
C VAL A 152 -17.58 16.63 -18.48
N PHE A 153 -17.57 17.67 -17.64
CA PHE A 153 -16.56 17.84 -16.59
C PHE A 153 -16.54 16.65 -15.62
N ASP A 154 -17.72 16.18 -15.23
CA ASP A 154 -17.88 15.02 -14.36
C ASP A 154 -17.32 13.74 -14.97
N ILE A 155 -17.69 13.43 -16.21
CA ILE A 155 -17.17 12.24 -16.91
C ILE A 155 -15.65 12.29 -16.99
N LEU A 156 -15.07 13.47 -17.25
CA LEU A 156 -13.63 13.68 -17.27
C LEU A 156 -13.01 13.43 -15.89
N MET A 157 -13.62 13.95 -14.81
CA MET A 157 -13.16 13.70 -13.44
C MET A 157 -13.25 12.23 -13.04
N LEU A 158 -14.27 11.50 -13.48
CA LEU A 158 -14.36 10.04 -13.27
C LEU A 158 -13.22 9.30 -13.98
N VAL A 159 -12.94 9.63 -15.24
CA VAL A 159 -11.83 9.02 -16.00
C VAL A 159 -10.49 9.30 -15.32
N VAL A 160 -10.24 10.55 -14.91
CA VAL A 160 -9.02 10.93 -14.19
C VAL A 160 -8.90 10.17 -12.86
N SER A 161 -10.00 10.03 -12.12
CA SER A 161 -10.03 9.33 -10.83
C SER A 161 -9.71 7.84 -10.97
N VAL A 162 -10.31 7.17 -11.97
CA VAL A 162 -10.04 5.76 -12.28
C VAL A 162 -8.59 5.57 -12.72
N MET A 163 -8.07 6.48 -13.55
CA MET A 163 -6.70 6.41 -14.04
C MET A 163 -5.68 6.65 -12.91
N ALA A 164 -5.92 7.63 -12.04
CA ALA A 164 -5.09 7.89 -10.86
C ALA A 164 -5.10 6.69 -9.90
N GLY A 165 -6.27 6.09 -9.64
CA GLY A 165 -6.39 4.88 -8.83
C GLY A 165 -5.61 3.70 -9.41
N TYR A 166 -5.70 3.49 -10.73
CA TYR A 166 -4.93 2.44 -11.42
C TYR A 166 -3.42 2.67 -11.35
N ILE A 167 -2.96 3.92 -11.50
CA ILE A 167 -1.54 4.27 -11.39
C ILE A 167 -1.03 4.00 -9.97
N CYS A 168 -1.76 4.44 -8.94
CA CYS A 168 -1.41 4.15 -7.54
C CYS A 168 -1.30 2.65 -7.29
N TYR A 169 -2.30 1.88 -7.73
CA TYR A 169 -2.27 0.43 -7.61
C TYR A 169 -1.04 -0.20 -8.28
N ARG A 170 -0.76 0.18 -9.54
CA ARG A 170 0.30 -0.44 -10.32
C ARG A 170 1.69 -0.08 -9.82
N TYR A 171 1.93 1.18 -9.50
CA TYR A 171 3.27 1.69 -9.18
C TYR A 171 3.62 1.64 -7.70
N ILE A 172 2.62 1.75 -6.82
CA ILE A 172 2.84 1.74 -5.37
C ILE A 172 2.50 0.36 -4.83
N ASP A 173 1.26 -0.09 -5.00
CA ASP A 173 0.82 -1.29 -4.26
C ASP A 173 1.42 -2.57 -4.81
N LYS A 174 1.26 -2.81 -6.13
CA LYS A 174 1.78 -4.01 -6.77
C LYS A 174 3.30 -4.09 -6.65
N ARG A 175 4.00 -3.00 -6.95
CA ARG A 175 5.46 -2.92 -6.85
C ARG A 175 5.94 -3.20 -5.43
N SER A 176 5.31 -2.60 -4.42
CA SER A 176 5.72 -2.79 -3.02
C SER A 176 5.48 -4.23 -2.58
N VAL A 177 4.37 -4.85 -2.99
CA VAL A 177 4.10 -6.28 -2.70
C VAL A 177 5.11 -7.19 -3.38
N ASP A 178 5.46 -6.93 -4.65
CA ASP A 178 6.44 -7.72 -5.39
C ASP A 178 7.86 -7.56 -4.79
N GLU A 179 8.24 -6.35 -4.35
CA GLU A 179 9.51 -6.10 -3.64
C GLU A 179 9.58 -6.86 -2.31
N ILE A 180 8.47 -6.95 -1.56
CA ILE A 180 8.38 -7.71 -0.31
C ILE A 180 8.42 -9.22 -0.59
N GLU A 181 7.73 -9.71 -1.64
CA GLU A 181 7.74 -11.12 -2.03
C GLU A 181 9.14 -11.59 -2.45
N GLN A 182 9.85 -10.75 -3.20
CA GLN A 182 11.22 -11.04 -3.63
C GLN A 182 12.18 -11.05 -2.42
N GLY A 183 12.07 -10.06 -1.52
CA GLY A 183 12.88 -10.03 -0.30
C GLY A 183 12.69 -11.29 0.56
N MET A 184 11.48 -11.82 0.67
CA MET A 184 11.28 -13.07 1.41
C MET A 184 11.91 -14.30 0.74
N LYS A 185 11.87 -14.39 -0.60
CA LYS A 185 12.51 -15.50 -1.34
C LYS A 185 14.02 -15.45 -1.16
N ASP A 186 14.60 -14.27 -1.30
CA ASP A 186 16.04 -14.05 -1.08
C ASP A 186 16.45 -14.43 0.36
N LEU A 187 15.60 -14.17 1.37
CA LEU A 187 15.82 -14.60 2.76
C LEU A 187 15.74 -16.13 2.93
N GLN A 188 14.80 -16.78 2.25
CA GLN A 188 14.63 -18.23 2.29
C GLN A 188 15.80 -18.97 1.62
N ASP A 189 16.40 -18.39 0.58
CA ASP A 189 17.57 -18.96 -0.10
C ASP A 189 18.87 -18.80 0.72
N LEU A 190 18.87 -17.95 1.74
CA LEU A 190 20.02 -17.70 2.64
C LEU A 190 19.97 -18.51 3.94
N GLU A 191 18.81 -19.07 4.31
CA GLU A 191 18.62 -19.96 5.48
C GLU A 191 18.78 -21.43 5.10
#